data_AF-A0A927LQS1-F1
#
_entry.id   AF-A0A927LQS1-F1
#
_cell.length_a   1.000
_cell.length_b   1.000
_cell.length_c   1.000
_cell.angle_alpha   90.00
_cell.angle_beta   90.00
_cell.angle_gamma   90.00
#
_symmetry.space_group_name_H-M   'P 1'
#
loop_
_entity.id
_entity.type
_entity.pdbx_description
1 polymer ?
#
loop_
_entity_poly.entity_id
_entity_poly.type
_entity_poly.pdbx_seq_one_letter_code
_entity_poly.pdbx_strand_id
1 'polypeptide(L)'
;MEDQEIVHLFLQRSQRAILETKNKYGMYCRVIARNILSNYSDIEECENDTYLAAWDAIPPHLPRKLPVFLGRLTRNIALDKHGYNTAKKRNREFEVMLTELEGCLASPRTVEKEYEAGELANLISQFLYDTEVRARNIFIRRYWYSDSIEDLAMRFNMSSSKVKSILFRTRKKLRAYLDKEGVTCEK
;
A
#
# COMPACT_ATOMS: atom_id res chain seq x y z
N MET A 1 12.40 13.11 17.61
CA MET A 1 13.43 12.78 16.61
C MET A 1 12.83 12.91 15.21
N GLU A 2 13.50 13.65 14.35
CA GLU A 2 13.13 13.89 12.97
C GLU A 2 13.50 12.72 12.05
N ASP A 3 12.83 12.61 10.90
CA ASP A 3 13.01 11.50 9.95
C ASP A 3 14.47 11.41 9.47
N GLN A 4 15.10 12.56 9.23
CA GLN A 4 16.48 12.65 8.76
C GLN A 4 17.48 12.12 9.80
N GLU A 5 17.21 12.36 11.10
CA GLU A 5 18.05 11.86 12.19
C GLU A 5 17.96 10.33 12.28
N ILE A 6 16.75 9.77 12.15
CA ILE A 6 16.55 8.31 12.11
C ILE A 6 17.29 7.70 10.92
N VAL A 7 17.20 8.31 9.74
CA VAL A 7 17.95 7.85 8.54
C VAL A 7 19.45 7.92 8.78
N HIS A 8 19.96 8.98 9.43
CA HIS A 8 21.37 9.09 9.76
C HIS A 8 21.85 7.96 10.68
N LEU A 9 21.04 7.57 11.66
CA LEU A 9 21.35 6.42 12.53
C LEU A 9 21.44 5.11 11.74
N PHE A 10 20.57 4.89 10.76
CA PHE A 10 20.67 3.72 9.86
C PHE A 10 21.98 3.75 9.06
N LEU A 11 22.36 4.91 8.51
CA LEU A 11 23.61 5.07 7.75
C LEU A 11 24.85 4.78 8.59
N GLN A 12 24.82 5.13 9.87
CA GLN A 12 25.88 4.84 10.82
C GLN A 12 25.85 3.41 11.35
N ARG A 13 24.89 2.57 10.92
CA ARG A 13 24.65 1.23 11.46
C ARG A 13 24.53 1.27 13.00
N SER A 14 23.86 2.29 13.52
CA SER A 14 23.59 2.44 14.95
C SER A 14 22.32 1.68 15.31
N GLN A 15 22.39 0.75 16.27
CA GLN A 15 21.22 0.00 16.75
C GLN A 15 20.07 0.90 17.25
N ARG A 16 20.39 2.14 17.67
CA ARG A 16 19.37 3.15 18.02
C ARG A 16 18.39 3.43 16.88
N ALA A 17 18.80 3.25 15.62
CA ALA A 17 17.94 3.45 14.46
C ALA A 17 16.63 2.64 14.58
N ILE A 18 16.72 1.38 15.00
CA ILE A 18 15.56 0.49 15.14
C ILE A 18 14.64 0.99 16.26
N LEU A 19 15.21 1.35 17.41
CA LEU A 19 14.43 1.84 18.55
C LEU A 19 13.68 3.14 18.22
N GLU A 20 14.37 4.11 17.64
CA GLU A 20 13.79 5.40 17.29
C GLU A 20 12.75 5.28 16.16
N THR A 21 13.00 4.36 15.20
CA THR A 21 12.02 4.00 14.16
C THR A 21 10.77 3.39 14.78
N LYS A 22 10.93 2.43 15.69
CA LYS A 22 9.82 1.78 16.39
C LYS A 22 9.00 2.77 17.20
N ASN A 23 9.67 3.65 17.95
CA ASN A 23 9.02 4.68 18.76
C ASN A 23 8.19 5.63 17.90
N LYS A 24 8.69 6.03 16.73
CA LYS A 24 8.02 6.99 15.86
C LYS A 24 6.97 6.37 14.94
N TYR A 25 7.24 5.18 14.40
CA TYR A 25 6.46 4.57 13.31
C TYR A 25 5.86 3.21 13.63
N GLY A 26 6.06 2.64 14.82
CA GLY A 26 5.53 1.31 15.12
C GLY A 26 4.02 1.21 14.97
N MET A 27 3.27 2.21 15.45
CA MET A 27 1.82 2.24 15.22
C MET A 27 1.47 2.37 13.73
N TYR A 28 2.23 3.16 12.97
CA TYR A 28 2.03 3.33 11.54
C TYR A 28 2.22 2.01 10.77
N CYS A 29 3.31 1.29 11.04
CA CYS A 29 3.57 -0.02 10.45
C CYS A 29 2.51 -1.05 10.86
N ARG A 30 2.18 -1.13 12.16
CA ARG A 30 1.13 -2.05 12.65
C ARG A 30 -0.22 -1.82 12.01
N VAL A 31 -0.62 -0.57 11.77
CA VAL A 31 -1.89 -0.26 11.08
C VAL A 31 -1.88 -0.80 9.64
N ILE A 32 -0.80 -0.60 8.90
CA ILE A 32 -0.66 -1.13 7.53
C ILE A 32 -0.74 -2.66 7.54
N ALA A 33 0.02 -3.31 8.42
CA ALA A 33 0.04 -4.77 8.53
C ALA A 33 -1.33 -5.32 8.94
N ARG A 34 -2.01 -4.71 9.93
CA ARG A 34 -3.34 -5.11 10.42
C ARG A 34 -4.42 -5.04 9.33
N ASN A 35 -4.28 -4.10 8.40
CA ASN A 35 -5.24 -3.96 7.31
C ASN A 35 -5.13 -5.10 6.26
N ILE A 36 -4.09 -5.94 6.34
CA ILE A 36 -3.82 -7.05 5.43
C ILE A 36 -3.86 -8.39 6.17
N LEU A 37 -3.29 -8.44 7.37
CA LEU A 37 -3.14 -9.62 8.23
C LEU A 37 -4.17 -9.61 9.36
N SER A 38 -4.77 -10.77 9.63
CA SER A 38 -5.80 -10.91 10.68
C SER A 38 -5.25 -11.32 12.04
N ASN A 39 -4.03 -11.87 12.11
CA ASN A 39 -3.41 -12.36 13.34
C ASN A 39 -2.48 -11.32 13.94
N TYR A 40 -2.66 -11.02 15.23
CA TYR A 40 -1.80 -10.10 15.98
C TYR A 40 -0.31 -10.50 15.98
N SER A 41 -0.01 -11.79 16.11
CA SER A 41 1.36 -12.29 16.07
C SER A 41 2.02 -12.02 14.71
N ASP A 42 1.29 -12.21 13.61
CA ASP A 42 1.81 -11.93 12.27
C ASP A 42 2.01 -10.42 12.04
N ILE A 43 1.18 -9.58 12.67
CA ILE A 43 1.32 -8.12 12.62
C ILE A 43 2.58 -7.66 13.35
N GLU A 44 2.86 -8.19 14.54
CA GLU A 44 4.08 -7.87 15.30
C GLU A 44 5.34 -8.38 14.59
N GLU A 45 5.30 -9.57 14.01
CA GLU A 45 6.38 -10.11 13.18
C GLU A 45 6.65 -9.19 11.98
N CYS A 46 5.60 -8.82 11.24
CA CYS A 46 5.70 -7.91 10.10
C CYS A 46 6.28 -6.53 10.48
N GLU A 47 5.97 -6.01 11.66
CA GLU A 47 6.58 -4.77 12.17
C GLU A 47 8.10 -4.95 12.38
N ASN A 48 8.52 -6.04 13.03
CA ASN A 48 9.93 -6.30 13.28
C ASN A 48 10.70 -6.55 11.96
N ASP A 49 10.13 -7.33 11.06
CA ASP A 49 10.70 -7.60 9.73
C ASP A 49 10.82 -6.31 8.90
N THR A 50 9.90 -5.35 9.07
CA THR A 50 10.02 -4.04 8.44
C THR A 50 11.30 -3.33 8.89
N TYR A 51 11.62 -3.36 10.17
CA TYR A 51 12.82 -2.70 10.69
C TYR A 51 14.10 -3.40 10.23
N LEU A 52 14.09 -4.73 10.16
CA LEU A 52 15.20 -5.50 9.61
C LEU A 52 15.39 -5.20 8.11
N ALA A 53 14.31 -5.20 7.33
CA ALA A 53 14.37 -4.85 5.91
C ALA A 53 14.85 -3.39 5.69
N ALA A 54 14.44 -2.46 6.55
CA ALA A 54 14.92 -1.08 6.51
C ALA A 54 16.41 -1.00 6.87
N TRP A 55 16.85 -1.77 7.87
CA TRP A 55 18.26 -1.90 8.21
C TRP A 55 19.06 -2.43 7.03
N ASP A 56 18.63 -3.52 6.38
CA ASP A 56 19.37 -4.12 5.28
C ASP A 56 19.42 -3.22 4.03
N ALA A 57 18.34 -2.49 3.75
CA ALA A 57 18.26 -1.62 2.59
C ALA A 57 19.01 -0.27 2.75
N ILE A 58 19.20 0.23 3.97
CA ILE A 58 19.84 1.52 4.24
C ILE A 58 21.20 1.28 4.93
N PRO A 59 22.34 1.63 4.30
CA PRO A 59 22.59 1.96 2.88
C PRO A 59 22.61 0.72 1.94
N PRO A 60 22.49 0.89 0.58
CA PRO A 60 22.68 2.14 -0.19
C PRO A 60 21.43 2.96 -0.47
N HIS A 61 20.23 2.48 -0.15
CA HIS A 61 19.00 3.22 -0.44
C HIS A 61 18.80 4.36 0.55
N LEU A 62 18.62 5.58 0.03
CA LEU A 62 18.34 6.77 0.84
C LEU A 62 16.88 7.19 0.65
N PRO A 63 16.00 6.92 1.64
CA PRO A 63 14.58 7.24 1.49
C PRO A 63 14.36 8.76 1.52
N ARG A 64 13.79 9.31 0.45
CA ARG A 64 13.37 10.73 0.40
C ARG A 64 12.31 11.06 1.47
N LYS A 65 11.44 10.09 1.78
CA LYS A 65 10.41 10.16 2.81
C LYS A 65 10.39 8.84 3.57
N LEU A 66 10.95 8.85 4.78
CA LEU A 66 11.03 7.67 5.65
C LEU A 66 9.67 6.97 5.88
N PRO A 67 8.54 7.65 6.18
CA PRO A 67 7.27 6.97 6.38
C PRO A 67 6.79 6.23 5.13
N VAL A 68 6.97 6.81 3.93
CA VAL A 68 6.57 6.15 2.67
C VAL A 68 7.43 4.92 2.40
N PHE A 69 8.72 5.01 2.72
CA PHE A 69 9.65 3.89 2.59
C PHE A 69 9.29 2.74 3.54
N LEU A 70 9.11 3.03 4.83
CA LEU A 70 8.69 2.04 5.82
C LEU A 70 7.33 1.44 5.47
N GLY A 71 6.35 2.26 5.09
CA GLY A 71 5.02 1.77 4.73
C GLY A 71 5.04 0.86 3.50
N ARG A 72 5.91 1.11 2.53
CA ARG A 72 6.13 0.20 1.39
C ARG A 72 6.72 -1.13 1.85
N LEU A 73 7.77 -1.11 2.68
CA LEU A 73 8.37 -2.34 3.22
C LEU A 73 7.34 -3.15 4.01
N THR A 74 6.64 -2.52 4.95
CA THR A 74 5.60 -3.17 5.75
C THR A 74 4.50 -3.76 4.87
N ARG A 75 4.01 -3.00 3.89
CA ARG A 75 2.96 -3.49 3.00
C ARG A 75 3.43 -4.73 2.22
N ASN A 76 4.64 -4.69 1.64
CA ASN A 76 5.17 -5.81 0.87
C ASN A 76 5.32 -7.05 1.74
N ILE A 77 5.94 -6.93 2.92
CA ILE A 77 6.10 -8.04 3.87
C ILE A 77 4.74 -8.60 4.29
N ALA A 78 3.76 -7.74 4.57
CA ALA A 78 2.41 -8.18 4.94
C ALA A 78 1.70 -8.90 3.79
N LEU A 79 1.89 -8.47 2.54
CA LEU A 79 1.34 -9.16 1.36
C LEU A 79 1.99 -10.53 1.15
N ASP A 80 3.31 -10.63 1.32
CA ASP A 80 4.04 -11.89 1.21
C ASP A 80 3.57 -12.89 2.28
N LYS A 81 3.46 -12.42 3.54
CA LYS A 81 2.91 -13.21 4.66
C LYS A 81 1.46 -13.61 4.41
N HIS A 82 0.64 -12.70 3.89
CA HIS A 82 -0.74 -12.99 3.53
C HIS A 82 -0.81 -14.09 2.46
N GLY A 83 -0.02 -14.00 1.38
CA GLY A 83 0.06 -15.03 0.35
C GLY A 83 0.49 -16.40 0.89
N TYR A 84 1.48 -16.43 1.79
CA TYR A 84 1.90 -17.65 2.48
C TYR A 84 0.77 -18.25 3.35
N ASN A 85 0.02 -17.41 4.06
CA ASN A 85 -1.11 -17.83 4.89
C ASN A 85 -2.31 -18.29 4.07
N THR A 86 -2.63 -17.60 2.96
CA THR A 86 -3.80 -17.90 2.12
C THR A 86 -3.60 -19.04 1.15
N ALA A 87 -2.36 -19.41 0.84
CA ALA A 87 -2.04 -20.73 0.29
C ALA A 87 -2.58 -21.87 1.17
N LYS A 88 -2.91 -21.60 2.45
CA LYS A 88 -3.51 -22.55 3.39
C LYS A 88 -4.95 -22.22 3.82
N LYS A 89 -5.41 -20.95 3.96
CA LYS A 89 -6.83 -20.55 4.23
C LYS A 89 -7.16 -19.08 3.83
N ARG A 90 -8.33 -18.82 3.22
CA ARG A 90 -8.77 -17.49 2.68
C ARG A 90 -9.12 -16.44 3.75
N ASN A 91 -8.57 -15.22 3.66
CA ASN A 91 -9.09 -14.01 4.32
C ASN A 91 -10.28 -13.44 3.51
N ARG A 92 -11.26 -12.74 4.09
CA ARG A 92 -12.45 -12.26 3.34
C ARG A 92 -12.41 -10.78 2.96
N GLU A 93 -11.93 -9.90 3.84
CA GLU A 93 -12.07 -8.45 3.60
C GLU A 93 -11.01 -7.91 2.65
N PHE A 94 -9.75 -8.33 2.83
CA PHE A 94 -8.67 -7.96 1.93
C PHE A 94 -8.90 -8.54 0.52
N GLU A 95 -9.43 -9.75 0.41
CA GLU A 95 -9.83 -10.36 -0.87
C GLU A 95 -10.92 -9.56 -1.59
N VAL A 96 -11.94 -9.07 -0.87
CA VAL A 96 -12.98 -8.21 -1.49
C VAL A 96 -12.37 -6.96 -2.10
N MET A 97 -11.39 -6.35 -1.43
CA MET A 97 -10.67 -5.20 -1.97
C MET A 97 -9.83 -5.55 -3.21
N LEU A 98 -9.18 -6.71 -3.23
CA LEU A 98 -8.45 -7.19 -4.40
C LEU A 98 -9.40 -7.38 -5.58
N THR A 99 -10.56 -8.03 -5.37
CA THR A 99 -11.58 -8.21 -6.40
C THR A 99 -12.14 -6.87 -6.92
N GLU A 100 -12.29 -5.87 -6.05
CA GLU A 100 -12.67 -4.51 -6.49
C GLU A 100 -11.65 -3.93 -7.49
N LEU A 101 -10.36 -4.18 -7.29
CA LEU A 101 -9.27 -3.65 -8.11
C LEU A 101 -9.06 -4.48 -9.38
N GLU A 102 -9.18 -5.80 -9.32
CA GLU A 102 -9.11 -6.71 -10.47
C GLU A 102 -10.13 -6.34 -11.55
N GLY A 103 -11.35 -5.97 -11.16
CA GLY A 103 -12.36 -5.50 -12.11
C GLY A 103 -12.02 -4.17 -12.82
N CYS A 104 -10.93 -3.51 -12.44
CA CYS A 104 -10.49 -2.23 -13.01
C CYS A 104 -9.20 -2.33 -13.82
N LEU A 105 -8.31 -3.24 -13.46
CA LEU A 105 -7.01 -3.39 -14.07
C LEU A 105 -7.07 -4.45 -15.17
N ALA A 106 -6.50 -4.14 -16.34
CA ALA A 106 -6.27 -5.14 -17.37
C ALA A 106 -5.31 -6.21 -16.86
N SER A 107 -5.57 -7.48 -17.17
CA SER A 107 -4.60 -8.54 -16.94
C SER A 107 -3.38 -8.31 -17.84
N PRO A 108 -2.14 -8.26 -17.31
CA PRO A 108 -0.95 -8.10 -18.15
C PRO A 108 -0.79 -9.27 -19.13
N ARG A 109 -0.45 -8.98 -20.39
CA ARG A 109 -0.02 -10.00 -21.34
C ARG A 109 1.43 -10.41 -20.99
N THR A 110 1.75 -11.70 -21.05
CA THR A 110 3.11 -12.17 -20.73
C THR A 110 4.08 -11.86 -21.87
N VAL A 111 5.14 -11.10 -21.60
CA VAL A 111 6.59 -11.47 -21.55
C VAL A 111 7.42 -10.23 -21.12
N GLU A 112 6.89 -9.00 -21.25
CA GLU A 112 7.57 -7.73 -20.93
C GLU A 112 7.18 -7.15 -19.54
N LYS A 113 7.05 -8.03 -18.54
CA LYS A 113 6.32 -7.77 -17.28
C LYS A 113 6.79 -6.58 -16.44
N GLU A 114 8.10 -6.30 -16.36
CA GLU A 114 8.59 -5.22 -15.50
C GLU A 114 8.45 -3.84 -16.14
N TYR A 115 8.70 -3.74 -17.46
CA TYR A 115 8.50 -2.52 -18.22
C TYR A 115 7.01 -2.16 -18.29
N GLU A 116 6.16 -3.14 -18.59
CA GLU A 116 4.70 -2.98 -18.58
C GLU A 116 4.17 -2.57 -17.20
N ALA A 117 4.70 -3.15 -16.11
CA ALA A 117 4.31 -2.77 -14.75
C ALA A 117 4.73 -1.33 -14.41
N GLY A 118 5.92 -0.91 -14.86
CA GLY A 118 6.40 0.47 -14.70
C GLY A 118 5.51 1.49 -15.42
N GLU A 119 5.16 1.21 -16.67
CA GLU A 119 4.28 2.06 -17.48
C GLU A 119 2.86 2.11 -16.90
N LEU A 120 2.31 0.96 -16.47
CA LEU A 120 1.02 0.93 -15.79
C LEU A 120 1.04 1.74 -14.48
N ALA A 121 2.12 1.64 -13.71
CA ALA A 121 2.27 2.42 -12.47
C ALA A 121 2.34 3.93 -12.76
N ASN A 122 2.99 4.34 -13.85
CA ASN A 122 3.05 5.73 -14.31
C ASN A 122 1.66 6.24 -14.70
N LEU A 123 0.91 5.48 -15.49
CA LEU A 123 -0.46 5.82 -15.91
C LEU A 123 -1.41 5.95 -14.71
N ILE A 124 -1.38 4.99 -13.78
CA ILE A 124 -2.18 5.07 -12.54
C ILE A 124 -1.79 6.30 -11.73
N SER A 125 -0.49 6.61 -11.63
CA SER A 125 -0.02 7.79 -10.90
C SER A 125 -0.54 9.07 -11.53
N GLN A 126 -0.45 9.22 -12.85
CA GLN A 126 -0.97 10.38 -13.59
C GLN A 126 -2.48 10.54 -13.38
N PHE A 127 -3.24 9.47 -13.56
CA PHE A 127 -4.69 9.47 -13.30
C PHE A 127 -5.02 9.94 -11.88
N LEU A 128 -4.28 9.44 -10.88
CA LEU A 128 -4.48 9.85 -9.49
C LEU A 128 -4.10 11.31 -9.27
N TYR A 129 -3.06 11.83 -9.93
CA TYR A 129 -2.68 13.24 -9.89
C TYR A 129 -3.77 14.17 -10.44
N ASP A 130 -4.53 13.74 -11.44
CA ASP A 130 -5.63 14.52 -12.04
C ASP A 130 -6.96 14.32 -11.31
N THR A 131 -7.06 13.33 -10.43
CA THR A 131 -8.26 13.06 -9.64
C THR A 131 -8.40 14.06 -8.49
N GLU A 132 -9.63 14.53 -8.24
CA GLU A 132 -9.95 15.42 -7.11
C GLU A 132 -9.37 14.91 -5.79
N VAL A 133 -8.78 15.82 -5.00
CA VAL A 133 -7.91 15.48 -3.86
C VAL A 133 -8.57 14.54 -2.86
N ARG A 134 -9.85 14.75 -2.54
CA ARG A 134 -10.57 13.88 -1.60
C ARG A 134 -10.77 12.49 -2.18
N ALA A 135 -11.25 12.37 -3.42
CA ALA A 135 -11.42 11.09 -4.10
C ALA A 135 -10.09 10.34 -4.23
N ARG A 136 -9.00 11.04 -4.59
CA ARG A 136 -7.63 10.50 -4.66
C ARG A 136 -7.18 9.93 -3.32
N ASN A 137 -7.34 10.70 -2.24
CA ASN A 137 -6.93 10.27 -0.90
C ASN A 137 -7.74 9.06 -0.42
N ILE A 138 -9.05 9.04 -0.67
CA ILE A 138 -9.90 7.87 -0.37
C ILE A 138 -9.43 6.65 -1.16
N PHE A 139 -9.08 6.82 -2.44
CA PHE A 139 -8.61 5.74 -3.31
C PHE A 139 -7.26 5.18 -2.84
N ILE A 140 -6.28 6.04 -2.57
CA ILE A 140 -4.96 5.64 -2.04
C ILE A 140 -5.12 4.94 -0.69
N ARG A 141 -5.95 5.49 0.21
CA ARG A 141 -6.20 4.87 1.52
C ARG A 141 -6.85 3.49 1.37
N ARG A 142 -7.85 3.35 0.50
CA ARG A 142 -8.48 2.06 0.24
C ARG A 142 -7.48 1.06 -0.33
N TYR A 143 -6.77 1.38 -1.42
CA TYR A 143 -6.01 0.36 -2.17
C TYR A 143 -4.54 0.25 -1.81
N TRP A 144 -3.90 1.31 -1.31
CA TRP A 144 -2.50 1.28 -0.87
C TRP A 144 -2.35 1.09 0.63
N TYR A 145 -3.24 1.63 1.47
CA TYR A 145 -3.20 1.39 2.92
C TYR A 145 -4.05 0.20 3.34
N SER A 146 -4.87 -0.34 2.43
CA SER A 146 -5.87 -1.37 2.73
C SER A 146 -6.91 -0.94 3.78
N ASP A 147 -7.17 0.35 3.96
CA ASP A 147 -8.13 0.83 4.96
C ASP A 147 -9.55 0.26 4.69
N SER A 148 -10.26 -0.09 5.78
CA SER A 148 -11.66 -0.55 5.71
C SER A 148 -12.59 0.58 5.28
N ILE A 149 -13.79 0.25 4.82
CA ILE A 149 -14.77 1.29 4.45
C ILE A 149 -15.19 2.09 5.68
N GLU A 150 -15.24 1.44 6.83
CA GLU A 150 -15.57 2.00 8.14
C GLU A 150 -14.52 3.01 8.60
N ASP A 151 -13.23 2.66 8.48
CA ASP A 151 -12.12 3.56 8.81
C ASP A 151 -12.10 4.79 7.88
N LEU A 152 -12.39 4.58 6.60
CA LEU A 152 -12.53 5.68 5.63
C LEU A 152 -13.73 6.58 5.95
N ALA A 153 -14.88 5.99 6.28
CA ALA A 153 -16.09 6.71 6.65
C ALA A 153 -15.83 7.62 7.85
N MET A 154 -15.18 7.09 8.89
CA MET A 154 -14.80 7.84 10.09
C MET A 154 -13.79 8.94 9.76
N ARG A 155 -12.70 8.61 9.05
CA ARG A 155 -11.61 9.55 8.72
C ARG A 155 -12.08 10.74 7.89
N PHE A 156 -12.97 10.51 6.93
CA PHE A 156 -13.44 11.56 6.02
C PHE A 156 -14.77 12.18 6.46
N ASN A 157 -15.30 11.78 7.63
CA ASN A 157 -16.60 12.21 8.14
C ASN A 157 -17.73 12.04 7.10
N MET A 158 -17.86 10.82 6.59
CA MET A 158 -18.81 10.44 5.54
C MET A 158 -19.53 9.14 5.90
N SER A 159 -20.69 8.89 5.29
CA SER A 159 -21.31 7.58 5.37
C SER A 159 -20.54 6.54 4.57
N SER A 160 -20.57 5.27 5.01
CA SER A 160 -19.98 4.14 4.27
C SER A 160 -20.51 4.06 2.83
N SER A 161 -21.79 4.37 2.62
CA SER A 161 -22.40 4.43 1.28
C SER A 161 -21.76 5.52 0.39
N LYS A 162 -21.43 6.69 0.97
CA LYS A 162 -20.76 7.75 0.23
C LYS A 162 -19.34 7.37 -0.15
N VAL A 163 -18.60 6.74 0.76
CA VAL A 163 -17.24 6.21 0.49
C VAL A 163 -17.28 5.19 -0.64
N LYS A 164 -18.17 4.18 -0.56
CA LYS A 164 -18.37 3.17 -1.61
C LYS A 164 -18.69 3.81 -2.96
N SER A 165 -19.56 4.82 -2.98
CA SER A 165 -19.92 5.55 -4.22
C SER A 165 -18.73 6.29 -4.83
N ILE A 166 -17.91 6.97 -4.01
CA ILE A 166 -16.70 7.66 -4.47
C ILE A 166 -15.70 6.66 -5.05
N LEU A 167 -15.43 5.56 -4.34
CA LEU A 167 -14.51 4.51 -4.78
C LEU A 167 -14.97 3.89 -6.11
N PHE A 168 -16.25 3.51 -6.22
CA PHE A 168 -16.83 2.96 -7.44
C PHE A 168 -16.68 3.92 -8.64
N ARG A 169 -17.02 5.20 -8.47
CA ARG A 169 -16.88 6.20 -9.54
C ARG A 169 -15.43 6.41 -9.94
N THR A 170 -14.51 6.42 -8.97
CA THR A 170 -13.07 6.61 -9.23
C THR A 170 -12.50 5.41 -9.98
N ARG A 171 -12.85 4.19 -9.57
CA ARG A 171 -12.54 2.95 -10.28
C ARG A 171 -13.02 2.95 -11.73
N LYS A 172 -14.28 3.34 -11.98
CA LYS A 172 -14.83 3.46 -13.34
C LYS A 172 -14.07 4.48 -14.20
N LYS A 173 -13.65 5.60 -13.60
CA LYS A 173 -12.84 6.62 -14.29
C LYS A 173 -11.44 6.11 -14.59
N LEU A 174 -10.81 5.40 -13.66
CA LEU A 174 -9.50 4.78 -13.87
C LEU A 174 -9.56 3.78 -15.02
N ARG A 175 -10.58 2.91 -15.02
CA ARG A 175 -10.82 1.95 -16.11
C ARG A 175 -10.90 2.64 -17.46
N ALA A 176 -11.74 3.67 -17.57
CA ALA A 176 -11.91 4.43 -18.81
C ALA A 176 -10.65 5.21 -19.22
N TYR A 177 -9.81 5.61 -18.26
CA TYR A 177 -8.52 6.23 -18.53
C TYR A 177 -7.55 5.21 -19.11
N LEU A 178 -7.38 4.06 -18.45
CA LEU A 178 -6.50 2.99 -18.91
C LEU A 178 -6.89 2.45 -20.29
N ASP A 179 -8.18 2.32 -20.58
CA ASP A 179 -8.68 1.91 -21.90
C ASP A 179 -8.31 2.91 -23.01
N LYS A 180 -8.28 4.22 -22.72
CA LYS A 180 -7.85 5.25 -23.68
C LYS A 180 -6.36 5.20 -23.96
N GLU A 181 -5.57 4.87 -22.94
CA GLU A 181 -4.12 4.74 -23.01
C GLU A 181 -3.68 3.37 -23.58
N GLY A 182 -4.61 2.57 -24.10
CA GLY A 182 -4.32 1.28 -24.74
C GLY A 182 -4.13 0.10 -23.79
N VAL A 183 -4.39 0.28 -22.49
CA VAL A 183 -4.32 -0.77 -21.47
C VAL A 183 -5.71 -1.41 -21.31
N THR A 184 -6.10 -2.25 -22.29
CA THR A 184 -7.42 -2.90 -22.34
C THR A 184 -7.52 -4.18 -21.49
N CYS A 185 -8.57 -4.33 -20.66
CA CYS A 185 -9.05 -5.66 -20.26
C CYS A 185 -9.69 -6.30 -21.50
N GLU A 186 -9.30 -7.51 -21.85
CA GLU A 186 -10.15 -8.33 -22.70
C GLU A 186 -11.45 -8.68 -21.97
N LYS A 187 -12.54 -8.78 -22.74
CA LYS A 187 -13.90 -9.08 -22.27
C LYS A 187 -14.06 -10.55 -21.92
#